data_AF-A0A139LI74-F1
#
_entry.id   AF-A0A139LI74-F1
#
_cell.length_a   1.000
_cell.length_b   1.000
_cell.length_c   1.000
_cell.angle_alpha   90.00
_cell.angle_beta   90.00
_cell.angle_gamma   90.00
#
_symmetry.space_group_name_H-M   'P 1'
#
loop_
_entity.id
_entity.type
_entity.pdbx_description
1 polymer ?
#
loop_
_entity_poly.entity_id
_entity_poly.type
_entity_poly.pdbx_seq_one_letter_code
_entity_poly.pdbx_strand_id
1 'polypeptide(L)'
;MNNILHRILLSIAVFLFIYTFQIPGLPQIFLSYRCVVVLGFIYAFIFGAKVLHPKTSISDKLVSNYSIWNVFLTIYVIMILELFGHGKGTSHESTNDYINMFIVLPLFYYSGKRIFRDLDDLMWVLRTVGLMQSLIILLGTLIPEINSTLIILNSDSAFSEAGRMDNMIASGYHLGFKCFTSLGSMQLALSQIAACYFLFRNSNIVNLVFFLLISVSSVLLSRTGFLVALICILFFLFNKANKNRRNLFFSIIFLTGVFLVVISFSNFDYGEFFRVNFNRLFILFENGLYESYFEIYIGANDENQIPPLSIYTIIGTGITSGVSGANIIVNCDGAFLRNYAAMGFVISIINYYLLFSFFYKIYKYSKIKTNKLLILVVALIWFVGEFKEYFTYQVYYMCFIMLIFSFIERTEINSKTNRK
;
A
#
# COMPACT_ATOMS: atom_id res chain seq x y z
N MET A 1 26.73 -15.38 2.78
CA MET A 1 25.72 -15.54 1.70
C MET A 1 25.95 -14.44 0.66
N ASN A 2 26.03 -14.78 -0.63
CA ASN A 2 26.27 -13.81 -1.69
C ASN A 2 25.21 -12.68 -1.64
N ASN A 3 25.62 -11.41 -1.73
CA ASN A 3 24.73 -10.25 -1.46
C ASN A 3 23.47 -10.25 -2.36
N ILE A 4 23.61 -10.78 -3.58
CA ILE A 4 22.52 -10.87 -4.56
C ILE A 4 21.51 -11.97 -4.16
N LEU A 5 22.00 -13.15 -3.77
CA LEU A 5 21.15 -14.27 -3.37
C LEU A 5 20.27 -13.90 -2.16
N HIS A 6 20.86 -13.18 -1.19
CA HIS A 6 20.11 -12.63 -0.03
C HIS A 6 18.95 -11.75 -0.46
N ARG A 7 19.21 -10.80 -1.36
CA ARG A 7 18.18 -9.87 -1.87
C ARG A 7 17.09 -10.57 -2.66
N ILE A 8 17.43 -11.59 -3.45
CA ILE A 8 16.45 -12.38 -4.20
C ILE A 8 15.54 -13.15 -3.25
N LEU A 9 16.10 -13.87 -2.27
CA LEU A 9 15.32 -14.60 -1.27
C LEU A 9 14.40 -13.69 -0.46
N LEU A 10 14.89 -12.51 -0.07
CA LEU A 10 14.06 -11.51 0.60
C LEU A 10 12.97 -10.94 -0.30
N SER A 11 13.23 -10.76 -1.59
CA SER A 11 12.21 -10.31 -2.55
C SER A 11 11.10 -11.34 -2.66
N ILE A 12 11.42 -12.63 -2.73
CA ILE A 12 10.41 -13.69 -2.74
C ILE A 12 9.59 -13.69 -1.43
N ALA A 13 10.26 -13.60 -0.28
CA ALA A 13 9.58 -13.57 1.02
C ALA A 13 8.66 -12.35 1.19
N VAL A 14 9.13 -11.16 0.79
CA VAL A 14 8.33 -9.93 0.84
C VAL A 14 7.19 -9.97 -0.18
N PHE A 15 7.42 -10.54 -1.36
CA PHE A 15 6.38 -10.73 -2.37
C PHE A 15 5.23 -11.58 -1.80
N LEU A 16 5.54 -12.73 -1.19
CA LEU A 16 4.55 -13.61 -0.56
C LEU A 16 3.87 -12.98 0.66
N PHE A 17 4.55 -12.07 1.37
CA PHE A 17 3.96 -11.33 2.49
C PHE A 17 2.93 -10.30 2.04
N ILE A 18 3.25 -9.53 1.00
CA ILE A 18 2.37 -8.49 0.45
C ILE A 18 1.21 -9.15 -0.32
N TYR A 19 1.54 -10.00 -1.29
CA TYR A 19 0.63 -10.65 -2.22
C TYR A 19 0.43 -12.12 -1.80
N THR A 20 -0.41 -12.36 -0.80
CA THR A 20 -0.79 -13.72 -0.41
C THR A 20 -1.71 -14.30 -1.48
N PHE A 21 -1.38 -15.39 -2.15
CA PHE A 21 -2.29 -16.05 -3.10
C PHE A 21 -2.37 -17.54 -2.78
N GLN A 22 -3.45 -18.21 -3.17
CA GLN A 22 -3.66 -19.62 -2.85
C GLN A 22 -3.11 -20.51 -3.96
N ILE A 23 -2.36 -21.56 -3.60
CA ILE A 23 -1.99 -22.63 -4.52
C ILE A 23 -3.03 -23.76 -4.36
N PRO A 24 -3.73 -24.16 -5.43
CA PRO A 24 -4.69 -25.25 -5.39
C PRO A 24 -4.06 -26.54 -4.85
N GLY A 25 -4.72 -27.18 -3.87
CA GLY A 25 -4.29 -28.47 -3.30
C GLY A 25 -3.45 -28.41 -2.01
N LEU A 26 -3.08 -27.23 -1.50
CA LEU A 26 -2.42 -27.09 -0.20
C LEU A 26 -3.42 -26.85 0.96
N PRO A 27 -3.20 -27.38 2.19
CA PRO A 27 -4.09 -27.15 3.32
C PRO A 27 -4.15 -25.68 3.77
N GLN A 28 -5.33 -25.19 4.19
CA GLN A 28 -5.58 -23.79 4.59
C GLN A 28 -4.62 -23.23 5.67
N ILE A 29 -4.12 -24.09 6.57
CA ILE A 29 -3.15 -23.70 7.61
C ILE A 29 -1.79 -23.30 7.02
N PHE A 30 -1.37 -23.91 5.90
CA PHE A 30 -0.17 -23.54 5.15
C PHE A 30 -0.43 -22.44 4.10
N LEU A 31 -1.69 -22.07 3.86
CA LEU A 31 -2.12 -21.11 2.82
C LEU A 31 -2.08 -19.64 3.27
N SER A 32 -2.04 -19.34 4.57
CA SER A 32 -1.71 -17.99 5.01
C SER A 32 -0.19 -17.80 4.92
N TYR A 33 0.35 -17.62 3.71
CA TYR A 33 1.78 -17.36 3.48
C TYR A 33 2.32 -16.22 4.34
N ARG A 34 1.46 -15.26 4.72
CA ARG A 34 1.74 -14.26 5.76
C ARG A 34 2.16 -14.89 7.09
N CYS A 35 1.49 -15.92 7.58
CA CYS A 35 1.87 -16.63 8.79
C CYS A 35 3.20 -17.37 8.63
N VAL A 36 3.47 -18.02 7.50
CA VAL A 36 4.76 -18.69 7.24
C VAL A 36 5.91 -17.67 7.15
N VAL A 37 5.67 -16.54 6.48
CA VAL A 37 6.64 -15.46 6.37
C VAL A 37 6.82 -14.76 7.72
N VAL A 38 5.76 -14.53 8.49
CA VAL A 38 5.81 -14.02 9.86
C VAL A 38 6.56 -14.99 10.76
N LEU A 39 6.35 -16.30 10.65
CA LEU A 39 7.12 -17.33 11.34
C LEU A 39 8.60 -17.32 10.92
N GLY A 40 8.90 -17.09 9.64
CA GLY A 40 10.27 -16.87 9.15
C GLY A 40 10.91 -15.60 9.70
N PHE A 41 10.15 -14.51 9.80
CA PHE A 41 10.57 -13.26 10.44
C PHE A 41 10.77 -13.46 11.96
N ILE A 42 9.91 -14.23 12.62
CA ILE A 42 10.05 -14.62 14.04
C ILE A 42 11.31 -15.47 14.23
N TYR A 43 11.55 -16.46 13.37
CA TYR A 43 12.76 -17.28 13.39
C TYR A 43 14.02 -16.41 13.24
N ALA A 44 14.02 -15.48 12.28
CA ALA A 44 15.12 -14.53 12.11
C ALA A 44 15.26 -13.56 13.31
N PHE A 45 14.18 -13.26 14.03
CA PHE A 45 14.25 -12.47 15.27
C PHE A 45 14.77 -13.26 16.47
N ILE A 46 14.45 -14.54 16.59
CA ILE A 46 14.91 -15.38 17.70
C ILE A 46 16.37 -15.80 17.47
N PHE A 47 16.71 -16.23 16.25
CA PHE A 47 17.98 -16.89 15.93
C PHE A 47 18.93 -16.06 15.06
N GLY A 48 18.50 -14.92 14.52
CA GLY A 48 19.34 -14.07 13.68
C GLY A 48 20.44 -13.35 14.48
N ALA A 49 21.62 -13.25 13.86
CA ALA A 49 22.80 -12.59 14.42
C ALA A 49 22.46 -11.16 14.93
N LYS A 50 23.04 -10.78 16.07
CA LYS A 50 22.91 -9.44 16.66
C LYS A 50 23.51 -8.39 15.72
N VAL A 51 22.71 -7.83 14.82
CA VAL A 51 23.02 -6.50 14.27
C VAL A 51 22.77 -5.54 15.42
N LEU A 52 23.85 -5.03 16.02
CA LEU A 52 23.82 -4.03 17.08
C LEU A 52 23.19 -2.76 16.52
N HIS A 53 21.87 -2.62 16.70
CA HIS A 53 21.18 -1.36 16.46
C HIS A 53 21.38 -0.45 17.68
N PRO A 54 21.61 0.86 17.46
CA PRO A 54 21.72 1.80 18.56
C PRO A 54 20.46 1.73 19.43
N LYS A 55 20.68 1.72 20.75
CA LYS A 55 19.61 1.71 21.76
C LYS A 55 18.66 2.90 21.52
N THR A 56 17.37 2.59 21.43
CA THR A 56 16.22 3.50 21.42
C THR A 56 16.24 4.59 20.33
N SER A 57 15.95 4.21 19.09
CA SER A 57 15.67 5.16 18.01
C SER A 57 14.29 5.82 18.19
N ILE A 58 13.99 6.92 17.47
CA ILE A 58 12.67 7.55 17.54
C ILE A 58 11.64 6.53 17.05
N SER A 59 11.89 5.91 15.89
CA SER A 59 11.05 4.85 15.33
C SER A 59 10.79 3.67 16.28
N ASP A 60 11.75 3.26 17.12
CA ASP A 60 11.54 2.19 18.12
C ASP A 60 10.47 2.57 19.16
N LYS A 61 10.56 3.79 19.69
CA LYS A 61 9.56 4.31 20.63
C LYS A 61 8.20 4.46 19.96
N LEU A 62 8.18 4.88 18.68
CA LEU A 62 6.94 5.04 17.93
C LEU A 62 6.24 3.71 17.71
N VAL A 63 6.96 2.67 17.29
CA VAL A 63 6.40 1.33 17.11
C VAL A 63 5.84 0.80 18.43
N SER A 64 6.61 0.91 19.53
CA SER A 64 6.14 0.50 20.85
C SER A 64 4.86 1.23 21.27
N ASN A 65 4.83 2.56 21.14
CA ASN A 65 3.67 3.37 21.52
C ASN A 65 2.46 3.07 20.65
N TYR A 66 2.66 2.87 19.34
CA TYR A 66 1.57 2.55 18.43
C TYR A 66 1.02 1.14 18.67
N SER A 67 1.87 0.17 18.99
CA SER A 67 1.42 -1.16 19.41
C SER A 67 0.56 -1.09 20.67
N ILE A 68 0.99 -0.34 21.69
CA ILE A 68 0.19 -0.12 22.92
C ILE A 68 -1.14 0.59 22.59
N TRP A 69 -1.10 1.59 21.72
CA TRP A 69 -2.30 2.28 21.26
C TRP A 69 -3.28 1.34 20.57
N ASN A 70 -2.79 0.38 19.76
CA ASN A 70 -3.65 -0.63 19.15
C ASN A 70 -4.27 -1.60 20.17
N VAL A 71 -3.56 -1.95 21.25
CA VAL A 71 -4.16 -2.70 22.37
C VAL A 71 -5.30 -1.92 23.00
N PHE A 72 -5.08 -0.62 23.24
CA PHE A 72 -6.13 0.26 23.74
C PHE A 72 -7.33 0.32 22.79
N LEU A 73 -7.10 0.51 21.48
CA LEU A 73 -8.17 0.53 20.47
C LEU A 73 -8.95 -0.78 20.45
N THR A 74 -8.28 -1.93 20.54
CA THR A 74 -8.95 -3.23 20.61
C THR A 74 -9.86 -3.32 21.82
N ILE A 75 -9.36 -3.01 23.01
CA ILE A 75 -10.17 -3.03 24.24
C ILE A 75 -11.34 -2.05 24.12
N TYR A 76 -11.08 -0.85 23.62
CA TYR A 76 -12.08 0.20 23.45
C TYR A 76 -13.21 -0.22 22.51
N VAL A 77 -12.87 -0.80 21.36
CA VAL A 77 -13.85 -1.27 20.37
C VAL A 77 -14.64 -2.46 20.90
N ILE A 78 -14.00 -3.39 21.63
CA ILE A 78 -14.72 -4.47 22.33
C ILE A 78 -15.73 -3.88 23.31
N MET A 79 -15.33 -2.90 24.14
CA MET A 79 -16.26 -2.24 25.06
C MET A 79 -17.45 -1.59 24.35
N ILE A 80 -17.21 -0.94 23.21
CA ILE A 80 -18.28 -0.35 22.38
C ILE A 80 -19.24 -1.42 21.86
N LEU A 81 -18.70 -2.54 21.36
CA LEU A 81 -19.50 -3.65 20.84
C LEU A 81 -20.35 -4.31 21.94
N GLU A 82 -19.82 -4.42 23.16
CA GLU A 82 -20.58 -4.91 24.33
C GLU A 82 -21.68 -3.91 24.76
N LEU A 83 -21.43 -2.61 24.63
CA LEU A 83 -22.39 -1.56 25.01
C LEU A 83 -23.53 -1.39 24.01
N PHE A 84 -23.25 -1.43 22.71
CA PHE A 84 -24.23 -1.13 21.67
C PHE A 84 -24.66 -2.35 20.84
N GLY A 85 -24.00 -3.49 21.01
CA GLY A 85 -24.23 -4.72 20.24
C GLY A 85 -23.43 -4.78 18.93
N HIS A 86 -23.20 -6.01 18.44
CA HIS A 86 -22.40 -6.28 17.26
C HIS A 86 -23.02 -5.82 15.92
N GLY A 87 -24.34 -5.66 15.86
CA GLY A 87 -25.05 -5.31 14.62
C GLY A 87 -24.96 -6.39 13.53
N LYS A 88 -25.18 -5.98 12.28
CA LYS A 88 -25.03 -6.77 11.05
C LYS A 88 -23.91 -6.19 10.16
N GLY A 89 -22.83 -5.75 10.78
CA GLY A 89 -21.65 -5.23 10.13
C GLY A 89 -20.44 -6.14 10.30
N THR A 90 -19.32 -5.80 9.66
CA THR A 90 -18.07 -6.55 9.81
C THR A 90 -17.35 -6.19 11.12
N SER A 91 -18.02 -6.36 12.27
CA SER A 91 -17.43 -6.11 13.60
C SER A 91 -16.19 -6.97 13.89
N HIS A 92 -16.08 -8.13 13.24
CA HIS A 92 -14.92 -9.00 13.34
C HIS A 92 -13.70 -8.47 12.58
N GLU A 93 -13.87 -7.61 11.57
CA GLU A 93 -12.75 -7.10 10.78
C GLU A 93 -11.99 -6.00 11.53
N SER A 94 -12.69 -5.05 12.15
CA SER A 94 -12.06 -3.93 12.89
C SER A 94 -11.18 -4.42 14.06
N THR A 95 -11.71 -5.32 14.89
CA THR A 95 -11.00 -5.92 16.02
C THR A 95 -9.81 -6.76 15.56
N ASN A 96 -9.99 -7.59 14.53
CA ASN A 96 -8.90 -8.37 13.94
C ASN A 96 -7.80 -7.47 13.36
N ASP A 97 -8.15 -6.35 12.74
CA ASP A 97 -7.18 -5.42 12.16
C ASP A 97 -6.30 -4.75 13.23
N TYR A 98 -6.88 -4.34 14.35
CA TYR A 98 -6.12 -3.77 15.49
C TYR A 98 -5.24 -4.82 16.17
N ILE A 99 -5.75 -6.05 16.36
CA ILE A 99 -4.98 -7.18 16.88
C ILE A 99 -3.81 -7.51 15.96
N ASN A 100 -4.07 -7.59 14.66
CA ASN A 100 -3.04 -7.85 13.65
C ASN A 100 -1.98 -6.75 13.66
N MET A 101 -2.36 -5.48 13.82
CA MET A 101 -1.40 -4.38 13.98
C MET A 101 -0.59 -4.48 15.26
N PHE A 102 -1.22 -4.80 16.39
CA PHE A 102 -0.52 -5.00 17.66
C PHE A 102 0.54 -6.12 17.56
N ILE A 103 0.20 -7.25 16.93
CA ILE A 103 1.08 -8.43 16.85
C ILE A 103 2.11 -8.29 15.73
N VAL A 104 1.67 -8.04 14.49
CA VAL A 104 2.51 -8.16 13.31
C VAL A 104 3.44 -6.95 13.17
N LEU A 105 2.99 -5.74 13.51
CA LEU A 105 3.83 -4.53 13.37
C LEU A 105 5.17 -4.63 14.13
N PRO A 106 5.20 -4.90 15.45
CA PRO A 106 6.46 -4.97 16.17
C PRO A 106 7.29 -6.16 15.71
N LEU A 107 6.68 -7.33 15.49
CA LEU A 107 7.39 -8.51 15.00
C LEU A 107 8.07 -8.21 13.66
N PHE A 108 7.32 -7.75 12.66
CA PHE A 108 7.87 -7.42 11.36
C PHE A 108 8.94 -6.33 11.45
N TYR A 109 8.68 -5.26 12.21
CA TYR A 109 9.60 -4.14 12.35
C TYR A 109 10.95 -4.58 12.95
N TYR A 110 10.94 -5.30 14.07
CA TYR A 110 12.16 -5.73 14.74
C TYR A 110 12.90 -6.83 13.97
N SER A 111 12.18 -7.76 13.35
CA SER A 111 12.79 -8.76 12.45
C SER A 111 13.40 -8.11 11.21
N GLY A 112 12.67 -7.18 10.58
CA GLY A 112 13.10 -6.44 9.40
C GLY A 112 14.40 -5.66 9.67
N LYS A 113 14.53 -5.00 10.82
CA LYS A 113 15.77 -4.30 11.20
C LYS A 113 16.99 -5.22 11.17
N ARG A 114 16.84 -6.49 11.58
CA ARG A 114 17.94 -7.47 11.59
C ARG A 114 18.24 -8.05 10.21
N ILE A 115 17.21 -8.23 9.39
CA ILE A 115 17.30 -8.89 8.09
C ILE A 115 17.83 -7.95 7.00
N PHE A 116 17.33 -6.71 6.99
CA PHE A 116 17.73 -5.71 6.01
C PHE A 116 18.98 -4.97 6.50
N ARG A 117 19.94 -4.78 5.60
CA ARG A 117 21.23 -4.19 5.98
C ARG A 117 21.16 -2.69 6.12
N ASP A 118 20.45 -2.02 5.22
CA ASP A 118 20.31 -0.57 5.15
C ASP A 118 19.06 -0.18 4.33
N LEU A 119 18.87 1.12 4.14
CA LEU A 119 17.76 1.67 3.35
C LEU A 119 17.82 1.23 1.88
N ASP A 120 19.02 1.11 1.29
CA ASP A 120 19.18 0.69 -0.10
C ASP A 120 18.73 -0.76 -0.30
N ASP A 121 19.10 -1.63 0.63
CA ASP A 121 18.74 -3.05 0.64
C ASP A 121 17.21 -3.23 0.70
N LEU A 122 16.55 -2.51 1.60
CA LEU A 122 15.09 -2.51 1.72
C LEU A 122 14.40 -1.97 0.44
N MET A 123 14.85 -0.83 -0.06
CA MET A 123 14.26 -0.21 -1.26
C MET A 123 14.48 -1.08 -2.49
N TRP A 124 15.63 -1.73 -2.60
CA TRP A 124 15.90 -2.65 -3.70
C TRP A 124 14.90 -3.81 -3.70
N VAL A 125 14.69 -4.44 -2.53
CA VAL A 125 13.75 -5.54 -2.36
C VAL A 125 12.31 -5.10 -2.69
N LEU A 126 11.84 -3.97 -2.14
CA LEU A 126 10.51 -3.44 -2.42
C LEU A 126 10.29 -3.13 -3.91
N ARG A 127 11.30 -2.57 -4.59
CA ARG A 127 11.23 -2.32 -6.03
C ARG A 127 11.17 -3.62 -6.83
N THR A 128 12.01 -4.60 -6.49
CA THR A 128 12.03 -5.90 -7.18
C THR A 128 10.69 -6.62 -7.04
N VAL A 129 10.10 -6.61 -5.84
CA VAL A 129 8.76 -7.14 -5.58
C VAL A 129 7.70 -6.50 -6.48
N GLY A 130 7.74 -5.17 -6.63
CA GLY A 130 6.83 -4.46 -7.53
C GLY A 130 7.07 -4.78 -8.99
N LEU A 131 8.32 -4.96 -9.42
CA LEU A 131 8.64 -5.36 -10.79
C LEU A 131 8.10 -6.76 -11.10
N MET A 132 8.26 -7.72 -10.19
CA MET A 132 7.69 -9.06 -10.34
C MET A 132 6.17 -8.98 -10.54
N GLN A 133 5.48 -8.21 -9.70
CA GLN A 133 4.04 -8.04 -9.80
C GLN A 133 3.60 -7.29 -11.07
N SER A 134 4.36 -6.26 -11.46
CA SER A 134 4.10 -5.45 -12.65
C SER A 134 4.21 -6.30 -13.93
N LEU A 135 5.20 -7.20 -13.99
CA LEU A 135 5.34 -8.15 -15.09
C LEU A 135 4.15 -9.09 -15.19
N ILE A 136 3.66 -9.61 -14.06
CA ILE A 136 2.48 -10.49 -14.03
C ILE A 136 1.24 -9.76 -14.56
N ILE A 137 1.00 -8.52 -14.12
CA ILE A 137 -0.12 -7.71 -14.58
C ILE A 137 0.01 -7.43 -16.08
N LEU A 138 1.19 -7.04 -16.55
CA LEU A 138 1.44 -6.76 -17.96
C LEU A 138 1.23 -8.00 -18.83
N LEU A 139 1.70 -9.16 -18.37
CA LEU A 139 1.46 -10.44 -19.03
C LEU A 139 -0.04 -10.78 -19.08
N GLY A 140 -0.79 -10.55 -17.99
CA GLY A 140 -2.24 -10.73 -17.97
C GLY A 140 -3.00 -9.80 -18.93
N THR A 141 -2.52 -8.57 -19.14
CA THR A 141 -3.07 -7.67 -20.17
C THR A 141 -2.77 -8.13 -21.60
N LEU A 142 -1.60 -8.71 -21.84
CA LEU A 142 -1.15 -9.08 -23.19
C LEU A 142 -1.61 -10.47 -23.61
N ILE A 143 -1.81 -11.38 -22.64
CA ILE A 143 -2.14 -12.78 -22.84
C ILE A 143 -3.38 -13.10 -21.99
N PRO A 144 -4.60 -13.03 -22.57
CA PRO A 144 -5.85 -13.25 -21.83
C PRO A 144 -5.91 -14.58 -21.08
N GLU A 145 -5.24 -15.63 -21.58
CA GLU A 145 -5.16 -16.95 -20.95
C GLU A 145 -4.47 -16.92 -19.58
N ILE A 146 -3.62 -15.91 -19.32
CA ILE A 146 -3.01 -15.73 -18.00
C ILE A 146 -4.07 -15.24 -17.00
N ASN A 147 -5.09 -14.49 -17.42
CA ASN A 147 -6.12 -14.00 -16.51
C ASN A 147 -6.95 -15.13 -15.91
N SER A 148 -7.26 -16.19 -16.67
CA SER A 148 -7.97 -17.37 -16.12
C SER A 148 -7.16 -18.06 -15.03
N THR A 149 -5.84 -18.15 -15.21
CA THR A 149 -4.92 -18.69 -14.20
C THR A 149 -4.87 -17.79 -12.97
N LEU A 150 -4.82 -16.47 -13.15
CA LEU A 150 -4.82 -15.50 -12.06
C LEU A 150 -6.14 -15.51 -11.28
N ILE A 151 -7.29 -15.69 -11.94
CA ILE A 151 -8.59 -15.85 -11.27
C ILE A 151 -8.55 -17.06 -10.33
N ILE A 152 -8.09 -18.22 -10.81
CA ILE A 152 -7.99 -19.45 -10.02
C ILE A 152 -7.09 -19.26 -8.79
N LEU A 153 -5.95 -18.59 -8.98
CA LEU A 153 -4.96 -18.38 -7.91
C LEU A 153 -5.40 -17.32 -6.88
N ASN A 154 -6.38 -16.48 -7.25
CA ASN A 154 -6.93 -15.43 -6.40
C ASN A 154 -8.26 -15.82 -5.72
N SER A 155 -8.99 -16.81 -6.22
CA SER A 155 -10.26 -17.26 -5.63
C SER A 155 -9.99 -18.19 -4.44
N ASP A 156 -10.29 -17.73 -3.22
CA ASP A 156 -9.88 -18.43 -1.99
C ASP A 156 -10.80 -19.62 -1.64
N SER A 157 -11.97 -19.80 -2.28
CA SER A 157 -12.82 -21.04 -2.31
C SER A 157 -14.32 -20.81 -2.63
N ALA A 158 -14.68 -19.89 -3.52
CA ALA A 158 -16.08 -19.76 -3.93
C ALA A 158 -16.25 -19.38 -5.40
N PHE A 159 -17.16 -20.07 -6.09
CA PHE A 159 -17.66 -19.70 -7.43
C PHE A 159 -18.13 -18.23 -7.50
N SER A 160 -18.51 -17.61 -6.36
CA SER A 160 -18.91 -16.21 -6.27
C SER A 160 -17.74 -15.21 -6.43
N GLU A 161 -16.52 -15.55 -6.00
CA GLU A 161 -15.35 -14.68 -6.18
C GLU A 161 -14.85 -14.70 -7.62
N ALA A 162 -14.89 -15.87 -8.26
CA ALA A 162 -14.56 -16.00 -9.69
C ALA A 162 -15.51 -15.18 -10.55
N GLY A 163 -16.83 -15.30 -10.36
CA GLY A 163 -17.81 -14.48 -11.07
C GLY A 163 -17.66 -12.98 -10.81
N ARG A 164 -17.24 -12.58 -9.59
CA ARG A 164 -16.91 -11.18 -9.30
C ARG A 164 -15.66 -10.70 -10.05
N MET A 165 -14.62 -11.53 -10.14
CA MET A 165 -13.40 -11.22 -10.88
C MET A 165 -13.64 -11.16 -12.39
N ASP A 166 -14.45 -12.06 -12.94
CA ASP A 166 -14.88 -12.01 -14.34
C ASP A 166 -15.62 -10.71 -14.65
N ASN A 167 -16.55 -10.30 -13.78
CA ASN A 167 -17.24 -9.01 -13.90
C ASN A 167 -16.28 -7.82 -13.78
N MET A 168 -15.24 -7.91 -12.94
CA MET A 168 -14.20 -6.89 -12.83
C MET A 168 -13.37 -6.78 -14.12
N ILE A 169 -12.95 -7.90 -14.72
CA ILE A 169 -12.23 -7.90 -15.99
C ILE A 169 -13.12 -7.32 -17.10
N ALA A 170 -14.38 -7.73 -17.18
CA ALA A 170 -15.36 -7.18 -18.11
C ALA A 170 -15.55 -5.66 -17.92
N SER A 171 -15.39 -5.16 -16.70
CA SER A 171 -15.43 -3.73 -16.35
C SER A 171 -14.08 -3.00 -16.57
N GLY A 172 -13.08 -3.65 -17.18
CA GLY A 172 -11.78 -3.08 -17.51
C GLY A 172 -10.79 -3.05 -16.34
N TYR A 173 -10.90 -3.95 -15.36
CA TYR A 173 -9.87 -4.14 -14.35
C TYR A 173 -8.87 -5.22 -14.78
N HIS A 174 -7.60 -4.99 -14.46
CA HIS A 174 -6.56 -6.00 -14.62
C HIS A 174 -6.23 -6.69 -13.30
N LEU A 175 -5.69 -7.91 -13.41
CA LEU A 175 -5.38 -8.76 -12.28
C LEU A 175 -3.87 -9.00 -12.19
N GLY A 176 -3.37 -9.08 -10.96
CA GLY A 176 -2.17 -9.81 -10.60
C GLY A 176 -2.45 -10.70 -9.38
N PHE A 177 -1.41 -11.31 -8.80
CA PHE A 177 -1.56 -12.09 -7.56
C PHE A 177 -2.07 -11.24 -6.41
N LYS A 178 -3.29 -11.54 -5.94
CA LYS A 178 -4.11 -10.83 -4.94
C LYS A 178 -3.98 -9.31 -4.98
N CYS A 179 -3.82 -8.81 -6.20
CA CYS A 179 -3.52 -7.43 -6.54
C CYS A 179 -4.45 -7.04 -7.67
N PHE A 180 -5.61 -6.57 -7.27
CA PHE A 180 -6.68 -6.13 -8.13
C PHE A 180 -7.36 -4.96 -7.43
N THR A 181 -8.14 -4.19 -8.19
CA THR A 181 -8.83 -2.98 -7.72
C THR A 181 -7.90 -1.92 -7.12
N SER A 182 -8.51 -0.89 -6.52
CA SER A 182 -7.83 0.22 -5.86
C SER A 182 -6.84 -0.23 -4.79
N LEU A 183 -7.12 -1.36 -4.14
CA LEU A 183 -6.25 -1.93 -3.12
C LEU A 183 -4.97 -2.55 -3.66
N GLY A 184 -5.05 -3.24 -4.80
CA GLY A 184 -3.87 -3.74 -5.50
C GLY A 184 -2.95 -2.61 -5.96
N SER A 185 -3.50 -1.51 -6.47
CA SER A 185 -2.71 -0.33 -6.83
C SER A 185 -1.98 0.27 -5.63
N MET A 186 -2.63 0.26 -4.45
CA MET A 186 -1.99 0.66 -3.21
C MET A 186 -0.84 -0.30 -2.85
N GLN A 187 -0.97 -1.61 -3.10
CA GLN A 187 0.10 -2.59 -2.76
C GLN A 187 1.37 -2.29 -3.55
N LEU A 188 1.20 -1.92 -4.82
CA LEU A 188 2.27 -1.45 -5.69
C LEU A 188 2.85 -0.08 -5.26
N ALA A 189 2.14 0.71 -4.45
CA ALA A 189 2.60 2.03 -4.04
C ALA A 189 3.89 1.98 -3.21
N LEU A 190 4.10 0.93 -2.39
CA LEU A 190 5.38 0.72 -1.69
C LEU A 190 6.55 0.53 -2.67
N SER A 191 6.31 -0.19 -3.76
CA SER A 191 7.30 -0.39 -4.82
C SER A 191 7.52 0.88 -5.64
N GLN A 192 6.48 1.69 -5.84
CA GLN A 192 6.62 3.02 -6.46
C GLN A 192 7.44 3.95 -5.57
N ILE A 193 7.18 4.00 -4.26
CA ILE A 193 8.01 4.73 -3.28
C ILE A 193 9.48 4.32 -3.43
N ALA A 194 9.75 3.02 -3.52
CA ALA A 194 11.10 2.50 -3.68
C ALA A 194 11.74 2.86 -5.02
N ALA A 195 11.00 2.82 -6.12
CA ALA A 195 11.47 3.29 -7.42
C ALA A 195 11.76 4.81 -7.41
N CYS A 196 10.90 5.61 -6.77
CA CYS A 196 11.08 7.05 -6.58
C CYS A 196 12.32 7.36 -5.73
N TYR A 197 12.59 6.58 -4.69
CA TYR A 197 13.81 6.69 -3.90
C TYR A 197 15.07 6.56 -4.77
N PHE A 198 15.16 5.52 -5.61
CA PHE A 198 16.31 5.33 -6.49
C PHE A 198 16.41 6.43 -7.56
N LEU A 199 15.28 6.94 -8.05
CA LEU A 199 15.27 8.10 -8.94
C LEU A 199 15.82 9.37 -8.26
N PHE A 200 15.49 9.62 -7.00
CA PHE A 200 16.02 10.77 -6.25
C PHE A 200 17.51 10.66 -5.95
N ARG A 201 18.04 9.43 -5.83
CA ARG A 201 19.45 9.18 -5.51
C ARG A 201 20.33 9.08 -6.76
N ASN A 202 19.86 8.38 -7.80
CA ASN A 202 20.57 8.20 -9.06
C ASN A 202 19.57 8.14 -10.23
N SER A 203 19.40 9.27 -10.91
CA SER A 203 18.49 9.42 -12.04
C SER A 203 19.10 8.85 -13.33
N ASN A 204 19.14 7.52 -13.44
CA ASN A 204 19.52 6.79 -14.66
C ASN A 204 18.30 6.23 -15.40
N ILE A 205 18.49 5.84 -16.67
CA ILE A 205 17.41 5.34 -17.53
C ILE A 205 16.79 4.04 -17.00
N VAL A 206 17.59 3.17 -16.37
CA VAL A 206 17.12 1.89 -15.81
C VAL A 206 16.12 2.13 -14.67
N ASN A 207 16.43 3.05 -13.74
CA ASN A 207 15.53 3.40 -12.65
C ASN A 207 14.26 4.09 -13.16
N LEU A 208 14.34 4.85 -14.25
CA LEU A 208 13.17 5.43 -14.91
C LEU A 208 12.28 4.37 -15.53
N VAL A 209 12.85 3.42 -16.28
CA VAL A 209 12.09 2.31 -16.87
C VAL A 209 11.39 1.50 -15.79
N PHE A 210 12.08 1.17 -14.70
CA PHE A 210 11.47 0.45 -13.57
C PHE A 210 10.34 1.25 -12.92
N PHE A 211 10.51 2.56 -12.73
CA PHE A 211 9.44 3.42 -12.21
C PHE A 211 8.22 3.44 -13.16
N LEU A 212 8.44 3.57 -14.46
CA LEU A 212 7.37 3.61 -15.46
C LEU A 212 6.62 2.28 -15.53
N LEU A 213 7.32 1.15 -15.53
CA LEU A 213 6.69 -0.18 -15.53
C LEU A 213 5.74 -0.33 -14.34
N ILE A 214 6.20 -0.01 -13.12
CA ILE A 214 5.37 -0.10 -11.91
C ILE A 214 4.21 0.92 -11.95
N SER A 215 4.44 2.10 -12.53
CA SER A 215 3.40 3.13 -12.68
C SER A 215 2.29 2.68 -13.63
N VAL A 216 2.65 2.19 -14.82
CA VAL A 216 1.70 1.69 -15.81
C VAL A 216 0.89 0.53 -15.24
N SER A 217 1.55 -0.47 -14.64
CA SER A 217 0.84 -1.60 -14.04
C SER A 217 -0.12 -1.17 -12.92
N SER A 218 0.27 -0.20 -12.09
CA SER A 218 -0.62 0.31 -11.03
C SER A 218 -1.85 1.05 -11.59
N VAL A 219 -1.70 1.78 -12.70
CA VAL A 219 -2.80 2.45 -13.41
C VAL A 219 -3.76 1.42 -14.03
N LEU A 220 -3.22 0.35 -14.61
CA LEU A 220 -4.00 -0.74 -15.20
C LEU A 220 -4.90 -1.44 -14.15
N LEU A 221 -4.42 -1.57 -12.90
CA LEU A 221 -5.25 -2.12 -11.83
C LEU A 221 -6.40 -1.16 -11.44
N SER A 222 -6.08 0.13 -11.30
CA SER A 222 -7.07 1.13 -10.92
C SER A 222 -6.60 2.58 -11.05
N ARG A 223 -7.58 3.48 -10.93
CA ARG A 223 -7.40 4.94 -10.88
C ARG A 223 -6.53 5.42 -9.70
N THR A 224 -6.47 4.72 -8.55
CA THR A 224 -5.54 5.14 -7.46
C THR A 224 -4.09 5.07 -7.92
N GLY A 225 -3.74 4.07 -8.74
CA GLY A 225 -2.38 3.91 -9.22
C GLY A 225 -1.88 5.12 -10.01
N PHE A 226 -2.78 5.79 -10.74
CA PHE A 226 -2.48 7.04 -11.43
C PHE A 226 -2.11 8.17 -10.44
N LEU A 227 -2.88 8.34 -9.36
CA LEU A 227 -2.61 9.36 -8.34
C LEU A 227 -1.26 9.14 -7.66
N VAL A 228 -0.94 7.90 -7.30
CA VAL A 228 0.34 7.55 -6.65
C VAL A 228 1.50 7.83 -7.61
N ALA A 229 1.40 7.42 -8.88
CA ALA A 229 2.40 7.71 -9.90
C ALA A 229 2.58 9.22 -10.12
N LEU A 230 1.47 9.97 -10.18
CA LEU A 230 1.48 11.42 -10.38
C LEU A 230 2.17 12.14 -9.21
N ILE A 231 1.89 11.76 -7.96
CA ILE A 231 2.59 12.30 -6.78
C ILE A 231 4.11 12.10 -6.92
N CYS A 232 4.53 10.89 -7.26
CA CYS A 232 5.94 10.57 -7.45
C CYS A 232 6.60 11.40 -8.57
N ILE A 233 5.91 11.55 -9.71
CA ILE A 233 6.39 12.36 -10.85
C ILE A 233 6.50 13.84 -10.45
N LEU A 234 5.49 14.41 -9.79
CA LEU A 234 5.52 15.80 -9.34
C LEU A 234 6.70 16.05 -8.39
N PHE A 235 6.92 15.18 -7.39
CA PHE A 235 8.05 15.31 -6.48
C PHE A 235 9.40 15.21 -7.20
N PHE A 236 9.50 14.34 -8.20
CA PHE A 236 10.68 14.24 -9.03
C PHE A 236 10.93 15.52 -9.87
N LEU A 237 9.88 16.05 -10.50
CA LEU A 237 9.93 17.27 -11.30
C LEU A 237 10.26 18.50 -10.44
N PHE A 238 9.69 18.63 -9.24
CA PHE A 238 9.91 19.76 -8.35
C PHE A 238 11.21 19.68 -7.54
N ASN A 239 11.90 18.53 -7.52
CA ASN A 239 13.21 18.42 -6.87
C ASN A 239 14.30 19.21 -7.64
N LYS A 240 14.61 20.42 -7.16
CA LYS A 240 15.58 21.37 -7.79
C LYS A 240 16.99 20.83 -7.98
N ALA A 241 17.34 19.71 -7.36
CA ALA A 241 18.68 19.12 -7.43
C ALA A 241 18.93 18.26 -8.69
N ASN A 242 17.89 17.90 -9.45
CA ASN A 242 18.07 17.02 -10.60
C ASN A 242 18.52 17.78 -11.85
N LYS A 243 19.81 17.69 -12.17
CA LYS A 243 20.37 18.16 -13.45
C LYS A 243 19.73 17.45 -14.66
N ASN A 244 19.16 16.25 -14.46
CA ASN A 244 18.56 15.42 -15.51
C ASN A 244 17.05 15.64 -15.75
N ARG A 245 16.43 16.69 -15.19
CA ARG A 245 14.98 16.99 -15.40
C ARG A 245 14.59 16.99 -16.88
N ARG A 246 15.43 17.61 -17.71
CA ARG A 246 15.22 17.74 -19.16
C ARG A 246 15.36 16.39 -19.86
N ASN A 247 16.37 15.60 -19.49
CA ASN A 247 16.59 14.26 -20.05
C ASN A 247 15.48 13.29 -19.68
N LEU A 248 14.88 13.43 -18.50
CA LEU A 248 13.75 12.60 -18.06
C LEU A 248 12.44 12.99 -18.76
N PHE A 249 12.17 14.29 -18.94
CA PHE A 249 11.06 14.75 -19.78
C PHE A 249 11.20 14.21 -21.21
N PHE A 250 12.40 14.31 -21.79
CA PHE A 250 12.68 13.74 -23.10
C PHE A 250 12.69 12.21 -23.11
N SER A 251 13.06 11.53 -22.02
CA SER A 251 13.02 10.07 -21.93
C SER A 251 11.61 9.54 -21.75
N ILE A 252 10.75 10.25 -21.02
CA ILE A 252 9.31 9.95 -20.94
C ILE A 252 8.70 10.13 -22.32
N ILE A 253 8.94 11.28 -22.99
CA ILE A 253 8.48 11.54 -24.36
C ILE A 253 9.05 10.53 -25.36
N PHE A 254 10.31 10.15 -25.24
CA PHE A 254 10.97 9.19 -26.11
C PHE A 254 10.46 7.78 -25.87
N LEU A 255 10.25 7.36 -24.62
CA LEU A 255 9.65 6.05 -24.31
C LEU A 255 8.18 6.01 -24.72
N THR A 256 7.41 7.08 -24.54
CA THR A 256 6.05 7.16 -25.10
C THR A 256 6.09 7.17 -26.63
N GLY A 257 7.05 7.86 -27.25
CA GLY A 257 7.24 7.88 -28.70
C GLY A 257 7.66 6.53 -29.28
N VAL A 258 8.63 5.84 -28.68
CA VAL A 258 9.06 4.49 -29.06
C VAL A 258 7.93 3.49 -28.84
N PHE A 259 7.20 3.61 -27.73
CA PHE A 259 6.00 2.82 -27.47
C PHE A 259 4.95 3.07 -28.56
N LEU A 260 4.64 4.32 -28.91
CA LEU A 260 3.71 4.69 -29.98
C LEU A 260 4.17 4.23 -31.37
N VAL A 261 5.48 4.20 -31.64
CA VAL A 261 6.05 3.71 -32.91
C VAL A 261 5.96 2.17 -32.99
N VAL A 262 6.34 1.45 -31.93
CA VAL A 262 6.16 -0.01 -31.84
C VAL A 262 4.68 -0.38 -31.97
N ILE A 263 3.79 0.43 -31.39
CA ILE A 263 2.32 0.37 -31.53
C ILE A 263 1.89 0.59 -32.97
N SER A 264 2.41 1.57 -33.69
CA SER A 264 1.98 1.84 -35.08
C SER A 264 2.35 0.74 -36.10
N PHE A 265 3.25 -0.19 -35.76
CA PHE A 265 3.71 -1.26 -36.65
C PHE A 265 3.06 -2.63 -36.39
N SER A 266 2.30 -2.83 -35.31
CA SER A 266 1.52 -4.07 -35.12
C SER A 266 0.19 -4.00 -35.92
N ASN A 267 -0.48 -5.14 -36.17
CA ASN A 267 -1.82 -5.20 -36.80
C ASN A 267 -2.95 -5.24 -35.74
N PHE A 268 -2.78 -4.54 -34.63
CA PHE A 268 -3.62 -4.68 -33.44
C PHE A 268 -4.62 -3.52 -33.35
N ASP A 269 -5.88 -3.73 -32.94
CA ASP A 269 -6.86 -2.63 -32.84
C ASP A 269 -6.60 -1.79 -31.58
N TYR A 270 -5.80 -0.73 -31.74
CA TYR A 270 -5.30 0.10 -30.66
C TYR A 270 -6.34 0.97 -30.00
N GLY A 271 -7.28 1.49 -30.80
CA GLY A 271 -8.35 2.33 -30.29
C GLY A 271 -9.17 1.55 -29.28
N GLU A 272 -9.48 0.30 -29.63
CA GLU A 272 -10.16 -0.63 -28.74
C GLU A 272 -9.27 -1.03 -27.55
N PHE A 273 -7.99 -1.38 -27.75
CA PHE A 273 -7.10 -1.74 -26.64
C PHE A 273 -6.95 -0.63 -25.59
N PHE A 274 -6.68 0.61 -26.00
CA PHE A 274 -6.56 1.71 -25.05
C PHE A 274 -7.91 2.04 -24.40
N ARG A 275 -9.00 2.03 -25.18
CA ARG A 275 -10.34 2.27 -24.65
C ARG A 275 -10.73 1.21 -23.63
N VAL A 276 -10.42 -0.06 -23.86
CA VAL A 276 -10.76 -1.17 -22.97
C VAL A 276 -9.90 -1.14 -21.70
N ASN A 277 -8.57 -1.08 -21.84
CA ASN A 277 -7.65 -1.22 -20.69
C ASN A 277 -7.52 0.06 -19.84
N PHE A 278 -7.81 1.23 -20.40
CA PHE A 278 -7.81 2.51 -19.69
C PHE A 278 -9.20 3.14 -19.60
N ASN A 279 -10.27 2.38 -19.87
CA ASN A 279 -11.66 2.87 -19.85
C ASN A 279 -11.96 3.66 -18.58
N ARG A 280 -11.46 3.19 -17.44
CA ARG A 280 -11.68 3.81 -16.14
C ARG A 280 -11.10 5.21 -16.01
N LEU A 281 -10.00 5.52 -16.70
CA LEU A 281 -9.49 6.88 -16.78
C LEU A 281 -10.40 7.75 -17.64
N PHE A 282 -10.86 7.23 -18.78
CA PHE A 282 -11.82 7.95 -19.64
C PHE A 282 -13.11 8.27 -18.89
N ILE A 283 -13.71 7.29 -18.21
CA ILE A 283 -14.89 7.46 -17.36
C ILE A 283 -14.64 8.51 -16.27
N LEU A 284 -13.46 8.51 -15.64
CA LEU A 284 -13.11 9.52 -14.63
C LEU A 284 -13.05 10.92 -15.24
N PHE A 285 -12.46 11.08 -16.43
CA PHE A 285 -12.38 12.36 -17.12
C PHE A 285 -13.74 12.84 -17.64
N GLU A 286 -14.60 11.92 -18.05
CA GLU A 286 -15.94 12.20 -18.56
C GLU A 286 -16.91 12.58 -17.43
N ASN A 287 -16.94 11.79 -16.35
CA ASN A 287 -17.91 11.97 -15.26
C ASN A 287 -17.41 12.90 -14.14
N GLY A 288 -16.10 13.06 -13.98
CA GLY A 288 -15.51 13.96 -12.99
C GLY A 288 -16.00 13.69 -11.56
N LEU A 289 -16.70 14.68 -10.97
CA LEU A 289 -17.25 14.63 -9.61
C LEU A 289 -18.51 13.77 -9.46
N TYR A 290 -19.15 13.41 -10.57
CA TYR A 290 -20.33 12.54 -10.60
C TYR A 290 -19.95 11.08 -10.86
N GLU A 291 -18.68 10.73 -10.63
CA GLU A 291 -18.30 9.33 -10.61
C GLU A 291 -18.65 8.71 -9.26
N SER A 292 -19.07 7.44 -9.27
CA SER A 292 -19.63 6.73 -8.11
C SER A 292 -18.82 6.82 -6.81
N TYR A 293 -17.48 6.97 -6.88
CA TYR A 293 -16.67 7.21 -5.69
C TYR A 293 -16.89 8.60 -5.07
N PHE A 294 -17.02 9.64 -5.90
CA PHE A 294 -17.21 11.03 -5.45
C PHE A 294 -18.66 11.35 -5.10
N GLU A 295 -19.63 10.63 -5.70
CA GLU A 295 -21.06 10.73 -5.40
C GLU A 295 -21.38 10.64 -3.90
N ILE A 296 -20.62 9.81 -3.18
CA ILE A 296 -20.68 9.61 -1.72
C ILE A 296 -20.48 10.95 -0.97
N TYR A 297 -19.54 11.77 -1.44
CA TYR A 297 -19.15 13.03 -0.79
C TYR A 297 -20.05 14.20 -1.15
N ILE A 298 -20.82 14.08 -2.23
CA ILE A 298 -21.77 15.11 -2.69
C ILE A 298 -23.23 14.75 -2.38
N GLY A 299 -23.47 13.61 -1.71
CA GLY A 299 -24.81 13.19 -1.28
C GLY A 299 -25.73 12.77 -2.43
N ALA A 300 -25.16 12.33 -3.55
CA ALA A 300 -25.90 11.99 -4.76
C ALA A 300 -26.43 10.53 -4.78
N ASN A 301 -26.04 9.70 -3.82
CA ASN A 301 -26.35 8.27 -3.82
C ASN A 301 -26.70 7.78 -2.39
N ASP A 302 -27.89 7.20 -2.22
CA ASP A 302 -28.40 6.75 -0.92
C ASP A 302 -27.73 5.48 -0.39
N GLU A 303 -27.00 4.75 -1.24
CA GLU A 303 -26.35 3.49 -0.86
C GLU A 303 -25.03 3.70 -0.11
N ASN A 304 -24.32 4.78 -0.39
CA ASN A 304 -23.02 5.10 0.22
C ASN A 304 -23.11 6.42 0.96
N GLN A 305 -23.35 6.35 2.26
CA GLN A 305 -23.58 7.53 3.10
C GLN A 305 -22.42 7.74 4.07
N ILE A 306 -22.01 9.00 4.23
CA ILE A 306 -21.13 9.43 5.31
C ILE A 306 -21.86 9.17 6.63
N PRO A 307 -21.30 8.39 7.58
CA PRO A 307 -21.98 8.11 8.83
C PRO A 307 -22.33 9.42 9.57
N PRO A 308 -23.60 9.64 9.96
CA PRO A 308 -24.04 10.92 10.50
C PRO A 308 -23.33 11.23 11.81
N LEU A 309 -23.08 12.51 12.08
CA LEU A 309 -22.56 12.94 13.38
C LEU A 309 -23.66 12.79 14.43
N SER A 310 -23.45 11.86 15.36
CA SER A 310 -24.38 11.52 16.44
C SER A 310 -23.58 11.14 17.68
N ILE A 311 -24.24 11.01 18.83
CA ILE A 311 -23.54 10.60 20.06
C ILE A 311 -22.86 9.23 19.89
N TYR A 312 -23.47 8.33 19.12
CA TYR A 312 -22.93 7.01 18.81
C TYR A 312 -21.71 7.07 17.90
N THR A 313 -21.63 7.99 16.93
CA THR A 313 -20.44 8.15 16.08
C THR A 313 -19.38 9.06 16.70
N ILE A 314 -19.72 9.85 17.72
CA ILE A 314 -18.75 10.58 18.54
C ILE A 314 -17.94 9.61 19.41
N ILE A 315 -18.62 8.63 20.02
CA ILE A 315 -18.01 7.57 20.84
C ILE A 315 -17.48 6.44 19.95
N GLY A 316 -18.17 6.10 18.87
CA GLY A 316 -17.83 5.00 17.97
C GLY A 316 -18.86 3.88 18.04
N THR A 317 -18.99 3.17 16.93
CA THR A 317 -19.96 2.09 16.72
C THR A 317 -19.32 0.70 16.73
N GLY A 318 -17.99 0.64 16.75
CA GLY A 318 -17.21 -0.59 16.80
C GLY A 318 -17.07 -1.32 15.46
N ILE A 319 -17.74 -0.85 14.40
CA ILE A 319 -17.73 -1.46 13.07
C ILE A 319 -17.09 -0.54 12.02
N THR A 320 -16.36 -1.14 11.07
CA THR A 320 -15.76 -0.44 9.94
C THR A 320 -16.61 -0.52 8.66
N SER A 321 -17.57 -1.44 8.59
CA SER A 321 -18.54 -1.53 7.50
C SER A 321 -19.84 -2.25 7.92
N GLY A 322 -20.94 -1.99 7.20
CA GLY A 322 -22.26 -2.59 7.41
C GLY A 322 -23.12 -1.82 8.42
N VAL A 323 -24.02 -2.51 9.11
CA VAL A 323 -24.98 -1.87 10.04
C VAL A 323 -24.59 -2.14 11.48
N SER A 324 -24.40 -1.08 12.28
CA SER A 324 -23.99 -1.18 13.69
C SER A 324 -25.15 -1.60 14.60
N GLY A 325 -24.84 -1.99 15.84
CA GLY A 325 -25.88 -2.27 16.85
C GLY A 325 -26.74 -1.04 17.21
N ALA A 326 -26.23 0.17 16.97
CA ALA A 326 -26.98 1.43 17.07
C ALA A 326 -27.75 1.81 15.77
N ASN A 327 -27.90 0.88 14.82
CA ASN A 327 -28.55 1.08 13.51
C ASN A 327 -27.93 2.18 12.62
N ILE A 328 -26.65 2.53 12.84
CA ILE A 328 -25.90 3.40 11.92
C ILE A 328 -25.31 2.55 10.81
N ILE A 329 -25.58 2.98 9.56
CA ILE A 329 -25.05 2.38 8.35
C ILE A 329 -23.66 2.96 8.05
N VAL A 330 -22.70 2.08 7.83
CA VAL A 330 -21.32 2.40 7.44
C VAL A 330 -21.06 1.73 6.10
N ASN A 331 -21.27 2.47 5.01
CA ASN A 331 -20.99 1.99 3.66
C ASN A 331 -20.20 3.07 2.90
N CYS A 332 -18.89 3.09 3.16
CA CYS A 332 -17.97 4.05 2.55
C CYS A 332 -16.59 3.39 2.39
N ASP A 333 -15.80 3.78 1.40
CA ASP A 333 -14.48 3.18 1.16
C ASP A 333 -13.32 3.89 1.90
N GLY A 334 -13.48 5.19 2.17
CA GLY A 334 -12.45 5.99 2.81
C GLY A 334 -12.13 5.53 4.23
N ALA A 335 -10.84 5.28 4.52
CA ALA A 335 -10.40 4.82 5.83
C ALA A 335 -10.81 5.75 6.94
N PHE A 336 -10.68 7.07 6.74
CA PHE A 336 -10.98 8.05 7.77
C PHE A 336 -12.44 8.00 8.21
N LEU A 337 -13.36 7.72 7.29
CA LEU A 337 -14.77 7.55 7.60
C LEU A 337 -15.04 6.22 8.32
N ARG A 338 -14.43 5.12 7.84
CA ARG A 338 -14.52 3.80 8.50
C ARG A 338 -13.97 3.84 9.92
N ASN A 339 -12.82 4.50 10.09
CA ASN A 339 -12.14 4.70 11.36
C ASN A 339 -12.97 5.60 12.29
N TYR A 340 -13.46 6.73 11.79
CA TYR A 340 -14.40 7.58 12.52
C TYR A 340 -15.62 6.81 12.99
N ALA A 341 -16.22 5.98 12.13
CA ALA A 341 -17.36 5.17 12.53
C ALA A 341 -16.97 4.14 13.60
N ALA A 342 -15.87 3.42 13.42
CA ALA A 342 -15.48 2.32 14.30
C ALA A 342 -15.02 2.80 15.69
N MET A 343 -14.02 3.68 15.77
CA MET A 343 -13.46 4.16 17.03
C MET A 343 -14.05 5.49 17.51
N GLY A 344 -14.96 6.10 16.76
CA GLY A 344 -15.56 7.37 17.12
C GLY A 344 -14.72 8.57 16.72
N PHE A 345 -15.38 9.72 16.60
CA PHE A 345 -14.77 10.98 16.16
C PHE A 345 -13.56 11.39 16.99
N VAL A 346 -13.68 11.36 18.32
CA VAL A 346 -12.64 11.84 19.23
C VAL A 346 -11.39 10.96 19.16
N ILE A 347 -11.57 9.64 19.26
CA ILE A 347 -10.45 8.70 19.21
C ILE A 347 -9.83 8.67 17.81
N SER A 348 -10.64 8.84 16.75
CA SER A 348 -10.14 8.98 15.38
C SER A 348 -9.21 10.17 15.20
N ILE A 349 -9.59 11.35 15.72
CA ILE A 349 -8.71 12.52 15.73
C ILE A 349 -7.40 12.22 16.45
N ILE A 350 -7.44 11.59 17.62
CA ILE A 350 -6.25 11.23 18.39
C ILE A 350 -5.37 10.25 17.59
N ASN A 351 -5.97 9.22 16.98
CA ASN A 351 -5.25 8.23 16.19
C ASN A 351 -4.51 8.88 15.01
N TYR A 352 -5.21 9.72 14.23
CA TYR A 352 -4.58 10.43 13.12
C TYR A 352 -3.56 11.45 13.59
N TYR A 353 -3.80 12.17 14.70
CA TYR A 353 -2.81 13.07 15.29
C TYR A 353 -1.53 12.33 15.67
N LEU A 354 -1.64 11.15 16.28
CA LEU A 354 -0.48 10.31 16.60
C LEU A 354 0.29 9.96 15.34
N LEU A 355 -0.37 9.44 14.31
CA LEU A 355 0.25 9.09 13.02
C LEU A 355 0.93 10.30 12.35
N PHE A 356 0.24 11.43 12.20
CA PHE A 356 0.81 12.65 11.62
C PHE A 356 1.99 13.18 12.45
N SER A 357 1.90 13.11 13.78
CA SER A 357 3.00 13.52 14.65
C SER A 357 4.25 12.65 14.42
N PHE A 358 4.07 11.38 14.04
CA PHE A 358 5.17 10.47 13.74
C PHE A 358 5.88 10.88 12.45
N PHE A 359 5.13 11.04 11.35
CA PHE A 359 5.65 11.57 10.08
C PHE A 359 6.42 12.88 10.29
N TYR A 360 5.83 13.80 11.05
CA TYR A 360 6.42 15.12 11.33
C TYR A 360 7.73 15.03 12.14
N LYS A 361 7.77 14.19 13.18
CA LYS A 361 8.98 13.98 14.00
C LYS A 361 10.14 13.44 13.15
N ILE A 362 9.88 12.45 12.31
CA ILE A 362 10.89 11.86 11.42
C ILE A 362 11.35 12.88 10.37
N TYR A 363 10.43 13.65 9.79
CA TYR A 363 10.75 14.73 8.85
C TYR A 363 11.66 15.79 9.47
N LYS A 364 11.37 16.22 10.70
CA LYS A 364 12.20 17.17 11.45
C LYS A 364 13.58 16.61 11.78
N TYR A 365 13.64 15.31 12.12
CA TYR A 365 14.89 14.65 12.46
C TYR A 365 15.83 14.52 11.26
N SER A 366 15.28 14.21 10.08
CA SER A 366 16.06 14.02 8.86
C SER A 366 16.71 15.33 8.41
N LYS A 367 18.01 15.30 8.10
CA LYS A 367 18.75 16.42 7.52
C LYS A 367 19.08 16.19 6.05
N ILE A 368 19.15 14.93 5.61
CA ILE A 368 19.43 14.55 4.23
C ILE A 368 18.22 14.88 3.36
N LYS A 369 18.40 15.73 2.35
CA LYS A 369 17.32 16.19 1.46
C LYS A 369 16.56 15.04 0.80
N THR A 370 17.26 14.02 0.33
CA THR A 370 16.65 12.83 -0.31
C THR A 370 15.73 12.09 0.66
N ASN A 371 16.15 11.93 1.92
CA ASN A 371 15.33 11.30 2.96
C ASN A 371 14.10 12.14 3.30
N LYS A 372 14.24 13.48 3.38
CA LYS A 372 13.08 14.38 3.53
C LYS A 372 12.06 14.25 2.41
N LEU A 373 12.53 14.21 1.16
CA LEU A 373 11.65 14.02 0.00
C LEU A 373 10.95 12.67 0.04
N LEU A 374 11.68 11.61 0.41
CA LEU A 374 11.11 10.28 0.59
C LEU A 374 10.00 10.30 1.65
N ILE A 375 10.23 10.91 2.82
CA ILE A 375 9.23 11.01 3.90
C ILE A 375 7.96 11.73 3.41
N LEU A 376 8.11 12.81 2.64
CA LEU A 376 6.96 13.55 2.08
C LEU A 376 6.18 12.71 1.07
N VAL A 377 6.87 11.97 0.19
CA VAL A 377 6.22 11.06 -0.77
C VAL A 377 5.46 9.95 -0.02
N VAL A 378 6.09 9.33 0.99
CA VAL A 378 5.43 8.30 1.82
C VAL A 378 4.20 8.89 2.52
N ALA A 379 4.30 10.10 3.08
CA ALA A 379 3.19 10.75 3.79
C ALA A 379 2.01 11.04 2.86
N LEU A 380 2.26 11.54 1.65
CA LEU A 380 1.20 11.84 0.69
C LEU A 380 0.55 10.58 0.13
N ILE A 381 1.34 9.54 -0.16
CA ILE A 381 0.79 8.25 -0.59
C ILE A 381 -0.04 7.63 0.52
N TRP A 382 0.42 7.68 1.76
CA TRP A 382 -0.35 7.24 2.91
C TRP A 382 -1.65 8.03 3.06
N PHE A 383 -1.63 9.36 2.88
CA PHE A 383 -2.82 10.20 2.92
C PHE A 383 -3.84 9.86 1.82
N VAL A 384 -3.39 9.68 0.57
CA VAL A 384 -4.27 9.23 -0.53
C VAL A 384 -4.79 7.81 -0.27
N GLY A 385 -3.93 6.96 0.30
CA GLY A 385 -4.27 5.66 0.85
C GLY A 385 -5.48 5.77 1.76
N GLU A 386 -5.35 6.51 2.86
CA GLU A 386 -6.42 6.72 3.85
C GLU A 386 -7.68 7.35 3.28
N PHE A 387 -7.56 8.26 2.31
CA PHE A 387 -8.73 8.90 1.72
C PHE A 387 -9.59 7.93 0.92
N LYS A 388 -8.95 6.95 0.26
CA LYS A 388 -9.62 6.05 -0.68
C LYS A 388 -9.84 4.64 -0.16
N GLU A 389 -8.92 4.11 0.63
CA GLU A 389 -8.89 2.71 1.06
C GLU A 389 -8.57 2.64 2.55
N TYR A 390 -8.98 1.55 3.21
CA TYR A 390 -8.61 1.25 4.60
C TYR A 390 -7.10 0.90 4.75
N PHE A 391 -6.23 1.88 4.52
CA PHE A 391 -4.81 1.70 4.19
C PHE A 391 -3.91 1.48 5.42
N THR A 392 -4.11 2.25 6.48
CA THR A 392 -3.28 2.22 7.69
C THR A 392 -3.28 0.84 8.28
N TYR A 393 -4.46 0.27 8.46
CA TYR A 393 -4.68 -1.01 9.13
C TYR A 393 -4.47 -2.23 8.23
N GLN A 394 -4.10 -2.00 6.97
CA GLN A 394 -3.48 -3.05 6.17
C GLN A 394 -2.05 -3.25 6.64
N VAL A 395 -1.92 -4.20 7.56
CA VAL A 395 -0.75 -4.64 8.31
C VAL A 395 0.60 -4.34 7.64
N TYR A 396 0.77 -4.70 6.37
CA TYR A 396 2.04 -4.58 5.66
C TYR A 396 2.50 -3.13 5.40
N TYR A 397 1.61 -2.14 5.18
CA TYR A 397 2.07 -0.77 4.89
C TYR A 397 2.77 -0.13 6.07
N MET A 398 2.13 -0.10 7.24
CA MET A 398 2.73 0.51 8.42
C MET A 398 4.01 -0.23 8.83
N CYS A 399 4.05 -1.55 8.64
CA CYS A 399 5.28 -2.33 8.79
C CYS A 399 6.44 -1.78 7.96
N PHE A 400 6.23 -1.57 6.65
CA PHE A 400 7.25 -1.02 5.78
C PHE A 400 7.55 0.46 6.04
N ILE A 401 6.54 1.30 6.28
CA ILE A 401 6.73 2.73 6.59
C ILE A 401 7.61 2.90 7.84
N MET A 402 7.31 2.17 8.92
CA MET A 402 8.10 2.23 10.16
C MET A 402 9.54 1.74 9.93
N LEU A 403 9.71 0.67 9.14
CA LEU A 403 11.03 0.14 8.81
C LEU A 403 11.85 1.13 7.98
N ILE A 404 11.22 1.79 6.98
CA ILE A 404 11.83 2.86 6.18
C ILE A 404 12.32 3.99 7.09
N PHE A 405 11.49 4.44 8.02
CA PHE A 405 11.84 5.51 8.96
C PHE A 405 13.01 5.12 9.86
N SER A 406 13.04 3.87 10.35
CA SER A 406 14.18 3.39 11.14
C SER A 406 15.49 3.41 10.35
N PHE A 407 15.46 3.00 9.08
CA PHE A 407 16.65 3.05 8.23
C PHE A 407 17.04 4.48 7.85
N ILE A 408 16.09 5.39 7.65
CA ILE A 408 16.38 6.81 7.48
C ILE A 408 17.12 7.35 8.72
N GLU A 409 16.61 7.11 9.92
CA GLU A 409 17.27 7.53 11.16
C GLU A 409 18.71 7.00 11.26
N ARG A 410 18.91 5.72 10.91
CA ARG A 410 20.24 5.11 10.89
C ARG A 410 21.18 5.80 9.91
N THR A 411 20.72 6.13 8.69
CA THR A 411 21.54 6.86 7.72
C THR A 411 21.95 8.24 8.23
N GLU A 412 21.04 8.93 8.92
CA GLU A 412 21.31 10.25 9.53
C GLU A 412 22.34 10.14 10.66
N ILE A 413 22.24 9.13 11.52
CA ILE A 413 23.20 8.89 12.61
C ILE A 413 24.60 8.61 12.04
N ASN A 414 24.71 7.69 11.08
CA ASN A 414 25.98 7.34 10.46
C ASN A 414 26.63 8.54 9.76
N SER A 415 25.83 9.43 9.16
CA SER A 415 26.33 10.65 8.53
C SER A 415 26.91 11.67 9.53
N LYS A 416 26.42 11.68 10.79
CA LYS A 416 26.94 12.56 11.86
C LYS A 416 28.25 12.03 12.41
N THR A 417 28.39 10.71 12.58
CA THR A 417 29.63 10.10 13.07
C THR A 417 30.78 10.25 12.09
N ASN A 418 30.53 10.20 10.78
CA ASN A 418 31.58 10.39 9.76
C ASN A 418 31.99 11.86 9.53
N ARG A 419 31.33 12.82 10.20
CA ARG A 419 31.67 14.26 10.15
C ARG A 419 32.42 14.75 11.39
N LYS A 420 32.60 13.88 12.38
CA LYS A 420 33.50 14.08 13.51
C LYS A 420 34.78 13.30 13.23
#